data_AF-A0A838TTE5-F1
#
_entry.id   AF-A0A838TTE5-F1
#
_cell.length_a   1.000
_cell.length_b   1.000
_cell.length_c   1.000
_cell.angle_alpha   90.00
_cell.angle_beta   90.00
_cell.angle_gamma   90.00
#
_symmetry.space_group_name_H-M   'P 1'
#
loop_
_entity.id
_entity.type
_entity.pdbx_description
1 polymer ?
#
loop_
_entity_poly.entity_id
_entity_poly.type
_entity_poly.pdbx_seq_one_letter_code
_entity_poly.pdbx_strand_id
1 'polypeptide(L)'
;MNHLQILDYVVFFIYFIGVSGYGYWVYNRKMNLQKNSGEMDSKDFFLAEGSLTWWAIGASLIASNISAEHFIGMSGSGFALGLAISSYEWMAAATLIIVAIFFIPIYLKNKIFTMPQFLSKRYNDTVATLMAIFWLLVYVFVNLTSIIYLGALAINSISGINFFWCMAGLAIFSIVVTLGGMKVIGYTDVIQVLVLIMGGLVTCYLALT
;
A
#
# COMPACT_ATOMS: atom_id res chain seq x y z
N MET A 1 -27.64 11.14 12.04
CA MET A 1 -27.53 9.87 11.26
C MET A 1 -26.13 9.29 11.43
N ASN A 2 -25.64 9.17 12.67
CA ASN A 2 -24.26 8.75 12.98
C ASN A 2 -24.28 7.59 13.97
N HIS A 3 -24.90 6.48 13.57
CA HIS A 3 -24.74 5.22 14.28
C HIS A 3 -24.66 4.12 13.25
N LEU A 4 -23.46 3.54 13.13
CA LEU A 4 -23.24 2.29 12.42
C LEU A 4 -24.20 1.24 12.99
N GLN A 5 -24.86 0.51 12.10
CA GLN A 5 -25.71 -0.59 12.49
C GLN A 5 -24.84 -1.74 13.02
N ILE A 6 -25.42 -2.59 13.87
CA ILE A 6 -24.72 -3.78 14.38
C ILE A 6 -24.22 -4.65 13.22
N LEU A 7 -24.96 -4.70 12.10
CA LEU A 7 -24.55 -5.40 10.89
C LEU A 7 -23.25 -4.84 10.29
N ASP A 8 -23.03 -3.53 10.33
CA ASP A 8 -21.80 -2.91 9.80
C ASP A 8 -20.57 -3.34 10.60
N TYR A 9 -20.70 -3.38 11.94
CA TYR A 9 -19.64 -3.89 12.81
C TYR A 9 -19.38 -5.38 12.57
N VAL A 10 -20.43 -6.18 12.39
CA VAL A 10 -20.29 -7.62 12.12
C VAL A 10 -19.55 -7.84 10.80
N VAL A 11 -19.89 -7.12 9.73
CA VAL A 11 -19.19 -7.21 8.43
C VAL A 11 -17.74 -6.78 8.59
N PHE A 12 -17.47 -5.69 9.32
CA PHE A 12 -16.11 -5.23 9.60
C PHE A 12 -15.26 -6.29 10.32
N PHE A 13 -15.79 -6.90 11.38
CA PHE A 13 -15.06 -7.94 12.12
C PHE A 13 -14.89 -9.23 11.32
N ILE A 14 -15.87 -9.63 10.50
CA ILE A 14 -15.75 -10.78 9.59
C ILE A 14 -14.65 -10.53 8.56
N TYR A 15 -14.64 -9.35 7.93
CA TYR A 15 -13.59 -8.94 7.01
C TYR A 15 -12.22 -8.98 7.70
N PHE A 16 -12.14 -8.39 8.89
CA PHE A 16 -10.92 -8.32 9.68
C PHE A 16 -10.34 -9.70 10.01
N ILE A 17 -11.18 -10.59 10.54
CA ILE A 17 -10.80 -11.96 10.89
C ILE A 17 -10.49 -12.77 9.62
N GLY A 18 -11.24 -12.57 8.55
CA GLY A 18 -11.03 -13.24 7.26
C GLY A 18 -9.67 -12.90 6.66
N VAL A 19 -9.31 -11.62 6.59
CA VAL A 19 -8.01 -11.16 6.06
C VAL A 19 -6.86 -11.57 6.98
N SER A 20 -7.01 -11.37 8.29
CA SER A 20 -5.98 -11.78 9.27
C SER A 20 -5.77 -13.30 9.27
N GLY A 21 -6.87 -14.06 9.21
CA GLY A 21 -6.86 -15.52 9.16
C GLY A 21 -6.28 -16.05 7.86
N TYR A 22 -6.59 -15.43 6.71
CA TYR A 22 -5.95 -15.76 5.43
C TYR A 22 -4.45 -15.45 5.45
N GLY A 23 -4.07 -14.28 5.94
CA GLY A 23 -2.65 -13.89 6.10
C GLY A 23 -1.89 -14.89 6.98
N TYR A 24 -2.47 -15.29 8.11
CA TYR A 24 -1.89 -16.28 9.02
C TYR A 24 -1.86 -17.70 8.42
N TRP A 25 -2.90 -18.12 7.70
CA TRP A 25 -2.94 -19.42 7.03
C TRP A 25 -1.90 -19.53 5.92
N VAL A 26 -1.76 -18.50 5.07
CA VAL A 26 -0.73 -18.46 4.02
C VAL A 26 0.67 -18.44 4.65
N TYR A 27 0.87 -17.68 5.72
CA TYR A 27 2.12 -17.66 6.48
C TYR A 27 2.47 -19.06 6.99
N ASN A 28 1.56 -19.72 7.70
CA ASN A 28 1.77 -21.07 8.23
C ASN A 28 1.95 -22.10 7.13
N ARG A 29 1.23 -22.00 6.00
CA ARG A 29 1.38 -22.91 4.87
C ARG A 29 2.75 -22.77 4.22
N LYS A 30 3.23 -21.54 3.99
CA LYS A 30 4.58 -21.30 3.46
C LYS A 30 5.66 -21.71 4.45
N MET A 31 5.48 -21.45 5.75
CA MET A 31 6.42 -21.88 6.78
C MET A 31 6.45 -23.41 6.94
N ASN A 32 5.31 -24.10 6.84
CA ASN A 32 5.24 -25.57 6.87
C ASN A 32 5.77 -26.22 5.58
N LEU A 33 5.55 -25.61 4.42
CA LEU A 33 6.22 -26.01 3.17
C LEU A 33 7.74 -25.85 3.31
N GLN A 34 8.19 -24.72 3.84
CA GLN A 34 9.61 -24.38 4.08
C GLN A 34 10.28 -25.25 5.16
N LYS A 35 9.50 -25.84 6.08
CA LYS A 35 9.97 -26.78 7.10
C LYS A 35 10.08 -28.23 6.59
N ASN A 36 9.29 -28.59 5.58
CA ASN A 36 9.30 -29.92 4.96
C ASN A 36 10.30 -30.06 3.80
N SER A 37 10.74 -28.96 3.19
CA SER A 37 11.66 -28.98 2.04
C SER A 37 13.16 -28.89 2.39
N GLY A 38 13.55 -28.83 3.68
CA GLY A 38 14.94 -29.02 4.11
C GLY A 38 16.00 -28.04 3.57
N GLU A 39 15.63 -27.08 2.73
CA GLU A 39 16.55 -26.13 2.12
C GLU A 39 16.24 -24.72 2.61
N MET A 40 17.11 -24.23 3.49
CA MET A 40 17.28 -22.80 3.74
C MET A 40 17.87 -22.12 2.50
N ASP A 41 17.23 -22.22 1.34
CA ASP A 41 17.70 -21.44 0.21
C ASP A 41 16.98 -20.10 0.19
N SER A 42 17.74 -19.08 0.58
CA SER A 42 17.51 -17.67 0.25
C SER A 42 17.15 -17.47 -1.22
N LYS A 43 17.46 -18.46 -2.08
CA LYS A 43 16.99 -18.53 -3.46
C LYS A 43 15.49 -18.61 -3.63
N ASP A 44 14.64 -19.09 -2.72
CA ASP A 44 13.19 -19.15 -3.02
C ASP A 44 12.51 -17.76 -3.01
N PHE A 45 13.08 -16.81 -2.27
CA PHE A 45 12.71 -15.39 -2.35
C PHE A 45 13.33 -14.71 -3.59
N PHE A 46 14.47 -15.23 -4.05
CA PHE A 46 15.19 -14.79 -5.25
C PHE A 46 14.74 -15.49 -6.55
N LEU A 47 14.10 -16.65 -6.50
CA LEU A 47 13.53 -17.41 -7.64
C LEU A 47 12.19 -16.81 -8.08
N ALA A 48 11.62 -15.94 -7.23
CA ALA A 48 10.62 -14.97 -7.65
C ALA A 48 11.21 -13.87 -8.56
N GLU A 49 12.53 -13.66 -8.63
CA GLU A 49 13.18 -12.88 -9.68
C GLU A 49 13.09 -13.66 -11.01
N GLY A 50 11.91 -13.64 -11.62
CA GLY A 50 11.67 -14.21 -12.96
C GLY A 50 10.38 -15.02 -13.09
N SER A 51 9.78 -15.46 -11.98
CA SER A 51 8.55 -16.27 -12.01
C SER A 51 7.25 -15.47 -11.88
N LEU A 52 7.31 -14.18 -11.51
CA LEU A 52 6.12 -13.33 -11.50
C LEU A 52 5.76 -12.93 -12.92
N THR A 53 4.53 -13.26 -13.31
CA THR A 53 3.95 -12.86 -14.59
C THR A 53 3.83 -11.34 -14.67
N TRP A 54 3.96 -10.79 -15.89
CA TRP A 54 3.95 -9.33 -16.13
C TRP A 54 2.71 -8.63 -15.54
N TRP A 55 1.54 -9.28 -15.60
CA TRP A 55 0.29 -8.75 -15.06
C TRP A 55 0.28 -8.72 -13.53
N ALA A 56 0.94 -9.69 -12.87
CA ALA A 56 1.06 -9.70 -11.42
C ALA A 56 1.99 -8.59 -10.92
N ILE A 57 3.10 -8.33 -11.64
CA ILE A 57 4.02 -7.22 -11.34
C ILE A 57 3.30 -5.88 -11.50
N GLY A 58 2.59 -5.67 -12.62
CA GLY A 58 1.82 -4.44 -12.85
C GLY A 58 0.74 -4.22 -11.79
N ALA A 59 -0.04 -5.26 -11.47
CA ALA A 59 -1.06 -5.19 -10.43
C ALA A 59 -0.46 -4.86 -9.06
N SER A 60 0.68 -5.46 -8.71
CA SER A 60 1.38 -5.16 -7.44
C SER A 60 1.88 -3.72 -7.37
N LEU A 61 2.40 -3.17 -8.48
CA LEU A 61 2.89 -1.78 -8.52
C LEU A 61 1.75 -0.78 -8.30
N ILE A 62 0.59 -0.99 -8.91
CA ILE A 62 -0.61 -0.17 -8.69
C ILE A 62 -1.14 -0.36 -7.28
N ALA A 63 -1.23 -1.62 -6.82
CA ALA A 63 -1.67 -1.97 -5.48
C ALA A 63 -0.86 -1.24 -4.39
N SER A 64 0.47 -1.20 -4.53
CA SER A 64 1.35 -0.50 -3.60
C SER A 64 1.26 1.02 -3.67
N ASN A 65 0.67 1.59 -4.72
CA ASN A 65 0.46 3.03 -4.83
C ASN A 65 -0.86 3.48 -4.19
N ILE A 66 -1.87 2.61 -4.16
CA ILE A 66 -3.20 2.95 -3.62
C ILE A 66 -3.15 3.00 -2.08
N SER A 67 -3.52 4.15 -1.52
CA SER A 67 -3.63 4.37 -0.08
C SER A 67 -4.91 5.14 0.27
N ALA A 68 -5.13 5.38 1.58
CA ALA A 68 -6.23 6.23 2.05
C ALA A 68 -6.20 7.65 1.44
N GLU A 69 -5.01 8.12 1.05
CA GLU A 69 -4.83 9.41 0.37
C GLU A 69 -5.47 9.43 -1.01
N HIS A 70 -5.33 8.34 -1.77
CA HIS A 70 -5.96 8.23 -3.08
C HIS A 70 -7.50 8.16 -2.95
N PHE A 71 -8.02 7.47 -1.95
CA PHE A 71 -9.48 7.30 -1.83
C PHE A 71 -10.19 8.52 -1.22
N ILE A 72 -9.59 9.16 -0.22
CA ILE A 72 -10.23 10.28 0.50
C ILE A 72 -9.71 11.61 -0.03
N GLY A 73 -8.39 11.72 -0.19
CA GLY A 73 -7.72 12.93 -0.66
C GLY A 73 -8.11 13.26 -2.10
N MET A 74 -7.95 12.32 -3.04
CA MET A 74 -8.31 12.59 -4.44
C MET A 74 -9.81 12.75 -4.65
N SER A 75 -10.66 12.04 -3.90
CA SER A 75 -12.11 12.29 -3.96
C SER A 75 -12.48 13.67 -3.43
N GLY A 76 -11.82 14.14 -2.36
CA GLY A 76 -11.98 15.52 -1.87
C GLY A 76 -11.51 16.56 -2.89
N SER A 77 -10.36 16.34 -3.51
CA SER A 77 -9.89 17.19 -4.62
C SER A 77 -10.79 17.09 -5.85
N GLY A 78 -11.38 15.93 -6.14
CA GLY A 78 -12.33 15.73 -7.22
C GLY A 78 -13.64 16.47 -6.98
N PHE A 79 -14.09 16.60 -5.73
CA PHE A 79 -15.22 17.45 -5.37
C PHE A 79 -14.91 18.94 -5.60
N ALA A 80 -13.69 19.40 -5.28
CA ALA A 80 -13.30 20.80 -5.40
C ALA A 80 -12.88 21.22 -6.82
N LEU A 81 -12.16 20.36 -7.55
CA LEU A 81 -11.51 20.64 -8.84
C LEU A 81 -12.11 19.83 -9.99
N GLY A 82 -13.03 18.91 -9.73
CA GLY A 82 -13.60 18.02 -10.74
C GLY A 82 -12.59 17.02 -11.29
N LEU A 83 -12.77 16.66 -12.56
CA LEU A 83 -11.91 15.70 -13.29
C LEU A 83 -10.46 16.19 -13.51
N ALA A 84 -10.15 17.46 -13.24
CA ALA A 84 -8.82 18.00 -13.44
C ALA A 84 -7.76 17.27 -12.60
N ILE A 85 -8.12 16.78 -11.41
CA ILE A 85 -7.21 16.03 -10.52
C ILE A 85 -6.75 14.71 -11.15
N SER A 86 -7.55 14.10 -12.02
CA SER A 86 -7.18 12.85 -12.73
C SER A 86 -5.97 13.01 -13.65
N SER A 87 -5.60 14.25 -13.98
CA SER A 87 -4.38 14.55 -14.75
C SER A 87 -3.11 14.01 -14.06
N TYR A 88 -3.08 13.95 -12.71
CA TYR A 88 -1.97 13.35 -11.96
C TYR A 88 -1.75 11.88 -12.34
N GLU A 89 -2.83 11.10 -12.40
CA GLU A 89 -2.77 9.67 -12.75
C GLU A 89 -2.43 9.45 -14.23
N TRP A 90 -2.98 10.27 -15.13
CA TRP A 90 -2.66 10.19 -16.56
C TRP A 90 -1.19 10.51 -16.84
N MET A 91 -0.66 11.56 -16.21
CA MET A 91 0.76 11.91 -16.32
C MET A 91 1.67 10.87 -15.66
N ALA A 92 1.26 10.28 -14.53
CA ALA A 92 1.98 9.20 -13.89
C ALA A 92 2.09 7.98 -14.82
N ALA A 93 0.99 7.56 -15.46
CA ALA A 93 0.98 6.46 -16.42
C ALA A 93 1.94 6.71 -17.60
N ALA A 94 1.91 7.92 -18.18
CA ALA A 94 2.84 8.30 -19.25
C ALA A 94 4.31 8.28 -18.78
N THR A 95 4.56 8.77 -17.57
CA THR A 95 5.91 8.80 -16.97
C THR A 95 6.41 7.38 -16.69
N LEU A 96 5.55 6.46 -16.25
CA LEU A 96 5.91 5.06 -16.02
C LEU A 96 6.39 4.37 -17.31
N ILE A 97 5.81 4.70 -18.47
CA ILE A 97 6.28 4.19 -19.77
C ILE A 97 7.71 4.67 -20.05
N ILE A 98 7.99 5.95 -19.80
CA ILE A 98 9.34 6.52 -19.96
C ILE A 98 10.33 5.84 -19.01
N VAL A 99 9.96 5.66 -17.74
CA VAL A 99 10.79 4.98 -16.75
C VAL A 99 11.05 3.53 -17.16
N ALA A 100 10.02 2.81 -17.63
CA ALA A 100 10.14 1.42 -18.07
C ALA A 100 11.08 1.24 -19.26
N ILE A 101 11.04 2.15 -20.24
CA ILE A 101 11.85 2.06 -21.47
C ILE A 101 13.29 2.55 -21.24
N PHE A 102 13.47 3.67 -20.54
CA PHE A 102 14.77 4.33 -20.46
C PHE A 102 15.53 4.04 -19.17
N PHE A 103 14.85 3.96 -18.03
CA PHE A 103 15.50 3.85 -16.72
C PHE A 103 15.67 2.40 -16.28
N ILE A 104 14.61 1.58 -16.36
CA ILE A 104 14.65 0.18 -15.91
C ILE A 104 15.81 -0.63 -16.53
N PRO A 105 16.13 -0.53 -17.85
CA PRO A 105 17.25 -1.27 -18.43
C PRO A 105 18.60 -0.90 -17.79
N ILE A 106 18.78 0.37 -17.41
CA ILE A 106 20.01 0.85 -16.76
C ILE A 106 20.12 0.29 -15.34
N TYR A 107 19.02 0.24 -14.60
CA TYR A 107 18.99 -0.24 -13.21
C TYR A 107 19.27 -1.75 -13.16
N LEU A 108 18.63 -2.51 -14.03
CA LEU A 108 18.82 -3.96 -14.13
C LEU A 108 20.24 -4.31 -14.60
N LYS A 109 20.77 -3.61 -15.62
CA LYS A 109 22.14 -3.86 -16.11
C LYS A 109 23.21 -3.61 -15.05
N ASN A 110 23.01 -2.62 -14.18
CA ASN A 110 23.97 -2.24 -13.14
C ASN A 110 23.70 -2.88 -11.77
N LYS A 111 22.71 -3.79 -11.68
CA LYS A 111 22.25 -4.44 -10.44
C LYS A 111 22.02 -3.43 -9.32
N ILE A 112 21.17 -2.44 -9.61
CA ILE A 112 20.79 -1.38 -8.70
C ILE A 112 19.36 -1.65 -8.23
N PHE A 113 19.19 -1.82 -6.92
CA PHE A 113 17.92 -2.25 -6.33
C PHE A 113 17.25 -1.14 -5.52
N THR A 114 17.99 -0.13 -5.06
CA THR A 114 17.44 0.99 -4.29
C THR A 114 17.89 2.35 -4.81
N MET A 115 17.08 3.38 -4.60
CA MET A 115 17.40 4.74 -5.03
C MET A 115 18.65 5.32 -4.32
N PRO A 116 18.86 5.13 -3.00
CA PRO A 116 20.11 5.54 -2.37
C PRO A 116 21.34 4.80 -2.95
N GLN A 117 21.20 3.51 -3.27
CA GLN A 117 22.28 2.74 -3.90
C GLN A 117 22.63 3.27 -5.29
N PHE A 118 21.63 3.71 -6.07
CA PHE A 118 21.87 4.40 -7.36
C PHE A 118 22.74 5.63 -7.16
N LEU A 119 22.39 6.48 -6.19
CA LEU A 119 23.09 7.73 -5.93
C LEU A 119 24.51 7.51 -5.37
N SER A 120 24.70 6.50 -4.52
CA SER A 120 26.02 6.11 -4.02
C SER A 120 26.94 5.69 -5.16
N LYS A 121 26.46 4.81 -6.07
CA LYS A 121 27.24 4.37 -7.24
C LYS A 121 27.49 5.49 -8.26
N ARG A 122 26.56 6.42 -8.44
CA ARG A 122 26.64 7.48 -9.47
C ARG A 122 27.42 8.71 -9.01
N TYR A 123 27.33 9.05 -7.74
CA TYR A 123 27.89 10.26 -7.14
C TYR A 123 28.80 9.91 -5.95
N ASN A 124 28.26 9.83 -4.74
CA ASN A 124 28.97 9.47 -3.51
C ASN A 124 28.00 9.07 -2.38
N ASP A 125 28.54 8.49 -1.31
CA ASP A 125 27.76 8.04 -0.16
C ASP A 125 27.10 9.18 0.63
N THR A 126 27.70 10.38 0.59
CA THR A 126 27.13 11.57 1.24
C THR A 126 25.79 11.95 0.62
N VAL A 127 25.69 11.97 -0.72
CA VAL A 127 24.43 12.27 -1.43
C VAL A 127 23.39 11.19 -1.17
N ALA A 128 23.80 9.91 -1.15
CA ALA A 128 22.92 8.80 -0.82
C ALA A 128 22.34 8.92 0.61
N THR A 129 23.17 9.30 1.58
CA THR A 129 22.77 9.50 2.97
C THR A 129 21.83 10.69 3.12
N LEU A 130 22.13 11.81 2.47
CA LEU A 130 21.27 12.99 2.47
C LEU A 130 19.89 12.67 1.88
N MET A 131 19.86 11.96 0.76
CA MET A 131 18.61 11.49 0.15
C MET A 131 17.83 10.57 1.09
N ALA A 132 18.49 9.64 1.78
CA ALA A 132 17.83 8.74 2.72
C ALA A 132 17.22 9.51 3.91
N ILE A 133 17.94 10.49 4.48
CA ILE A 133 17.43 11.35 5.55
C ILE A 133 16.23 12.14 5.07
N PHE A 134 16.31 12.77 3.89
CA PHE A 134 15.21 13.54 3.33
C PHE A 134 13.97 12.68 3.11
N TRP A 135 14.13 11.49 2.51
CA TRP A 135 13.03 10.55 2.32
C TRP A 135 12.41 10.08 3.63
N LEU A 136 13.23 9.81 4.65
CA LEU A 136 12.74 9.43 5.96
C LEU A 136 11.88 10.54 6.57
N LEU A 137 12.31 11.79 6.48
CA LEU A 137 11.55 12.94 6.95
C LEU A 137 10.22 13.08 6.18
N VAL A 138 10.23 12.97 4.85
CA VAL A 138 9.00 13.02 4.05
C VAL A 138 8.05 11.89 4.44
N TYR A 139 8.55 10.67 4.60
CA TYR A 139 7.70 9.55 5.00
C TYR A 139 7.07 9.73 6.38
N VAL A 140 7.84 10.20 7.37
CA VAL A 140 7.35 10.37 8.74
C VAL A 140 6.41 11.56 8.85
N PHE A 141 6.81 12.72 8.34
CA PHE A 141 6.07 13.97 8.56
C PHE A 141 4.93 14.18 7.57
N VAL A 142 5.06 13.70 6.32
CA VAL A 142 4.06 13.92 5.27
C VAL A 142 3.22 12.67 5.06
N ASN A 143 3.83 11.56 4.62
CA ASN A 143 3.05 10.39 4.20
C ASN A 143 2.30 9.75 5.39
N LEU A 144 3.01 9.42 6.47
CA LEU A 144 2.41 8.74 7.61
C LEU A 144 1.36 9.62 8.30
N THR A 145 1.66 10.90 8.47
CA THR A 145 0.70 11.89 9.00
C THR A 145 -0.54 11.99 8.13
N SER A 146 -0.40 12.09 6.81
CA SER A 146 -1.52 12.23 5.88
C SER A 146 -2.40 10.98 5.85
N ILE A 147 -1.80 9.80 5.83
CA ILE A 147 -2.53 8.52 5.84
C ILE A 147 -3.35 8.38 7.14
N ILE A 148 -2.73 8.64 8.29
CA ILE A 148 -3.43 8.54 9.59
C ILE A 148 -4.51 9.62 9.71
N TYR A 149 -4.23 10.85 9.28
CA TYR A 149 -5.19 11.96 9.32
C TYR A 149 -6.42 11.68 8.45
N LEU A 150 -6.20 11.33 7.18
CA LEU A 150 -7.29 11.04 6.24
C LEU A 150 -8.05 9.78 6.67
N GLY A 151 -7.36 8.74 7.13
CA GLY A 151 -8.01 7.55 7.68
C GLY A 151 -8.89 7.87 8.89
N ALA A 152 -8.40 8.67 9.83
CA ALA A 152 -9.16 9.10 11.00
C ALA A 152 -10.37 9.96 10.62
N LEU A 153 -10.24 10.82 9.61
CA LEU A 153 -11.32 11.66 9.09
C LEU A 153 -12.45 10.82 8.50
N ALA A 154 -12.12 9.78 7.71
CA ALA A 154 -13.11 8.86 7.18
C ALA A 154 -13.85 8.10 8.29
N ILE A 155 -13.13 7.53 9.26
CA ILE A 155 -13.76 6.81 10.37
C ILE A 155 -14.65 7.76 11.19
N ASN A 156 -14.17 8.96 11.51
CA ASN A 156 -14.95 9.96 12.24
C ASN A 156 -16.24 10.32 11.49
N SER A 157 -16.17 10.53 10.18
CA SER A 157 -17.33 10.91 9.36
C SER A 157 -18.39 9.80 9.26
N ILE A 158 -17.96 8.54 9.22
CA ILE A 158 -18.87 7.39 9.08
C ILE A 158 -19.43 6.93 10.43
N SER A 159 -18.58 6.83 11.46
CA SER A 159 -18.94 6.25 12.76
C SER A 159 -19.43 7.28 13.79
N GLY A 160 -19.10 8.57 13.59
CA GLY A 160 -19.33 9.61 14.60
C GLY A 160 -18.37 9.57 15.80
N ILE A 161 -17.43 8.62 15.84
CA ILE A 161 -16.41 8.52 16.90
C ILE A 161 -15.49 9.74 16.83
N ASN A 162 -15.10 10.29 17.98
CA ASN A 162 -14.22 11.45 18.05
C ASN A 162 -12.90 11.22 17.29
N PHE A 163 -12.50 12.21 16.48
CA PHE A 163 -11.33 12.17 15.61
C PHE A 163 -10.03 11.72 16.30
N PHE A 164 -9.75 12.19 17.52
CA PHE A 164 -8.53 11.82 18.25
C PHE A 164 -8.51 10.34 18.64
N TRP A 165 -9.67 9.77 18.96
CA TRP A 165 -9.79 8.34 19.26
C TRP A 165 -9.62 7.48 18.00
N CYS A 166 -10.15 7.92 16.85
CA CYS A 166 -9.92 7.25 15.56
C CYS A 166 -8.42 7.25 15.20
N MET A 167 -7.75 8.39 15.37
CA MET A 167 -6.33 8.55 15.12
C MET A 167 -5.47 7.64 16.02
N ALA A 168 -5.73 7.64 17.34
CA ALA A 168 -5.04 6.77 18.28
C ALA A 168 -5.26 5.28 17.97
N GLY A 169 -6.51 4.90 17.62
CA GLY A 169 -6.86 3.54 17.22
C GLY A 169 -6.08 3.08 15.99
N LEU A 170 -6.02 3.91 14.93
CA LEU A 170 -5.25 3.60 13.72
C LEU A 170 -3.74 3.50 13.99
N ALA A 171 -3.19 4.35 14.85
CA ALA A 171 -1.78 4.31 15.21
C ALA A 171 -1.41 3.01 15.96
N ILE A 172 -2.19 2.63 16.96
CA ILE A 172 -2.01 1.36 17.69
C ILE A 172 -2.16 0.18 16.73
N PHE A 173 -3.18 0.22 15.88
CA PHE A 173 -3.45 -0.84 14.93
C PHE A 173 -2.30 -1.03 13.93
N SER A 174 -1.73 0.06 13.42
CA SER A 174 -0.55 0.04 12.56
C SER A 174 0.66 -0.63 13.22
N ILE A 175 0.90 -0.36 14.51
CA ILE A 175 1.97 -1.01 15.28
C ILE A 175 1.74 -2.53 15.36
N VAL A 176 0.51 -2.96 15.67
CA VAL A 176 0.15 -4.37 15.78
C VAL A 176 0.35 -5.10 14.45
N VAL A 177 -0.07 -4.51 13.33
CA VAL A 177 0.12 -5.10 12.00
C VAL A 177 1.60 -5.16 11.62
N THR A 178 2.37 -4.13 11.99
CA THR A 178 3.82 -4.09 11.73
C THR A 178 4.56 -5.24 12.45
N LEU A 179 4.12 -5.63 13.65
CA LEU A 179 4.65 -6.80 14.37
C LEU A 179 4.43 -8.13 13.64
N GLY A 180 3.45 -8.21 12.71
CA GLY A 180 3.22 -9.36 11.85
C GLY A 180 4.27 -9.59 10.75
N GLY A 181 5.12 -8.59 10.49
CA GLY A 181 6.24 -8.67 9.54
C GLY A 181 5.85 -8.48 8.07
N MET A 182 6.81 -8.02 7.26
CA MET A 182 6.59 -7.60 5.85
C MET A 182 5.96 -8.68 4.95
N LYS A 183 6.24 -9.96 5.21
CA LYS A 183 5.68 -11.05 4.40
C LYS A 183 4.16 -11.20 4.58
N VAL A 184 3.64 -11.01 5.80
CA VAL A 184 2.21 -11.13 6.09
C VAL A 184 1.46 -9.96 5.45
N ILE A 185 2.03 -8.76 5.56
CA ILE A 185 1.48 -7.51 5.00
C ILE A 185 1.28 -7.63 3.48
N GLY A 186 2.30 -8.12 2.75
CA GLY A 186 2.18 -8.25 1.29
C GLY A 186 1.05 -9.16 0.81
N TYR A 187 0.68 -10.21 1.56
CA TYR A 187 -0.46 -11.06 1.18
C TYR A 187 -1.80 -10.41 1.50
N THR A 188 -1.89 -9.65 2.58
CA THR A 188 -3.12 -8.92 2.94
C THR A 188 -3.38 -7.75 1.98
N ASP A 189 -2.33 -7.11 1.48
CA ASP A 189 -2.42 -5.97 0.55
C ASP A 189 -3.14 -6.32 -0.76
N VAL A 190 -2.92 -7.53 -1.30
CA VAL A 190 -3.58 -7.96 -2.54
C VAL A 190 -5.10 -8.04 -2.37
N ILE A 191 -5.57 -8.60 -1.24
CA ILE A 191 -7.00 -8.68 -0.94
C ILE A 191 -7.55 -7.28 -0.69
N GLN A 192 -6.81 -6.45 0.05
CA GLN A 192 -7.23 -5.09 0.38
C GLN A 192 -7.45 -4.23 -0.88
N VAL A 193 -6.58 -4.33 -1.88
CA VAL A 193 -6.72 -3.56 -3.12
C VAL A 193 -7.95 -3.97 -3.92
N LEU A 194 -8.24 -5.28 -4.00
CA LEU A 194 -9.49 -5.74 -4.63
C LEU A 194 -10.73 -5.18 -3.93
N VAL A 195 -10.71 -5.18 -2.60
CA VAL A 195 -11.81 -4.64 -1.78
C VAL A 195 -11.94 -3.13 -1.96
N LEU A 196 -10.84 -2.39 -2.02
CA LEU A 196 -10.84 -0.94 -2.25
C LEU A 196 -11.38 -0.58 -3.64
N ILE A 197 -10.98 -1.31 -4.68
CA ILE A 197 -11.48 -1.08 -6.05
C ILE A 197 -12.98 -1.35 -6.12
N MET A 198 -13.43 -2.50 -5.60
CA MET A 198 -14.85 -2.86 -5.58
C MET A 198 -15.66 -1.86 -4.74
N GLY A 199 -15.16 -1.47 -3.56
CA GLY A 199 -15.78 -0.48 -2.69
C GLY A 199 -15.89 0.89 -3.36
N GLY A 200 -14.85 1.32 -4.09
CA GLY A 200 -14.86 2.54 -4.90
C GLY A 200 -15.90 2.52 -6.02
N LEU A 201 -15.97 1.43 -6.78
CA LEU A 201 -16.96 1.26 -7.85
C LEU A 201 -18.39 1.26 -7.33
N VAL A 202 -18.65 0.53 -6.23
CA VAL A 202 -19.98 0.50 -5.59
C VAL A 202 -20.36 1.88 -5.06
N THR A 203 -19.44 2.58 -4.40
CA THR A 203 -19.70 3.94 -3.90
C THR A 203 -19.98 4.91 -5.03
N CYS A 204 -19.24 4.83 -6.14
CA CYS A 204 -19.47 5.65 -7.33
C CYS A 204 -20.85 5.37 -7.94
N TYR A 205 -21.21 4.09 -8.10
CA TYR A 205 -22.52 3.70 -8.62
C TYR A 205 -23.66 4.23 -7.76
N LEU A 206 -23.58 4.04 -6.44
CA LEU A 206 -24.58 4.52 -5.49
C LEU A 206 -24.66 6.05 -5.42
N ALA A 207 -23.56 6.77 -5.67
CA ALA A 207 -23.56 8.23 -5.71
C ALA A 207 -24.17 8.80 -6.99
N LEU A 208 -24.18 8.02 -8.09
CA LEU A 208 -24.76 8.40 -9.38
C LEU A 208 -26.27 8.12 -9.47
N THR A 209 -26.78 7.19 -8.67
CA THR A 209 -28.21 6.80 -8.60
C THR A 209 -28.95 7.54 -7.50
#